data_AF-A0A1Q8LPI1-F1
#
_entry.id   AF-A0A1Q8LPI1-F1
#
_cell.length_a   1.000
_cell.length_b   1.000
_cell.length_c   1.000
_cell.angle_alpha   90.00
_cell.angle_beta   90.00
_cell.angle_gamma   90.00
#
_symmetry.space_group_name_H-M   'P 1'
#
loop_
_entity.id
_entity.type
_entity.pdbx_description
1 polymer ?
#
loop_
_entity_poly.entity_id
_entity_poly.type
_entity_poly.pdbx_seq_one_letter_code
_entity_poly.pdbx_strand_id
1 'polypeptide(L)'
;MTPLPASAPADGGPGTVPVSRVPLGPRFVARSGRPQGWSPAHRVLGPELDDTLDRVADERGTDRRAVAAVLLLDRYALRLTAPVLAAFHELDVLLDARPEVVSLGPDPHAPGWLALAAPGRPARGDRAALRASLLDGALLPLADDLAVRTRAGRRTLRAAVAHAVALSMLHLSWRRPRPDALVGPTRALLHDAGLGGLVVVGAVRVDGTDWMSVRRRACCLAFRTTSAAGRYCGACPVRPAAAVESDLAAAARSFRARAAPDPRPTPPNALPNPLPNALPNSLPNPPGSTP
;
A
#
# COMPACT_ATOMS: atom_id res chain seq x y z
N MET A 1 16.87 47.53 4.58
CA MET A 1 15.64 46.75 4.71
C MET A 1 14.99 46.68 3.35
N THR A 2 15.24 45.60 2.62
CA THR A 2 14.70 45.39 1.27
C THR A 2 13.45 44.51 1.41
N PRO A 3 12.28 44.91 0.89
CA PRO A 3 11.07 44.10 1.00
C PRO A 3 11.23 42.82 0.18
N LEU A 4 10.85 41.67 0.77
CA LEU A 4 10.73 40.41 0.04
C LEU A 4 9.72 40.57 -1.12
N PRO A 5 10.02 40.05 -2.31
CA PRO A 5 9.03 40.03 -3.38
C PRO A 5 7.88 39.11 -3.03
N ALA A 6 6.67 39.60 -3.27
CA ALA A 6 5.41 38.87 -3.15
C ALA A 6 5.47 37.58 -3.97
N SER A 7 5.15 36.46 -3.33
CA SER A 7 4.98 35.17 -3.99
C SER A 7 3.92 35.26 -5.07
N ALA A 8 4.25 34.78 -6.27
CA ALA A 8 3.35 34.65 -7.39
C ALA A 8 2.13 33.76 -7.03
N PRO A 9 0.95 33.99 -7.63
CA PRO A 9 -0.28 33.31 -7.26
C PRO A 9 -0.18 31.81 -7.56
N ALA A 10 -0.58 31.00 -6.58
CA ALA A 10 -0.76 29.56 -6.76
C ALA A 10 -1.94 29.32 -7.71
N ASP A 11 -1.67 28.76 -8.88
CA ASP A 11 -2.71 28.29 -9.80
C ASP A 11 -3.64 27.30 -9.08
N GLY A 12 -4.92 27.67 -9.01
CA GLY A 12 -5.99 26.92 -8.36
C GLY A 12 -6.39 25.65 -9.12
N GLY A 13 -5.60 24.60 -9.00
CA GLY A 13 -5.96 23.22 -9.37
C GLY A 13 -6.53 22.42 -8.18
N PRO A 14 -7.26 21.31 -8.42
CA PRO A 14 -7.86 20.50 -7.36
C PRO A 14 -6.82 20.12 -6.31
N GLY A 15 -7.12 20.45 -5.05
CA GLY A 15 -6.24 20.28 -3.91
C GLY A 15 -5.67 18.86 -3.87
N THR A 16 -4.38 18.76 -3.62
CA THR A 16 -3.82 17.51 -3.10
C THR A 16 -3.97 17.63 -1.59
N VAL A 17 -4.61 16.68 -0.91
CA VAL A 17 -4.35 16.55 0.53
C VAL A 17 -3.00 15.87 0.61
N PRO A 18 -1.91 16.56 1.00
CA PRO A 18 -0.71 15.84 1.39
C PRO A 18 -1.10 14.99 2.60
N VAL A 19 -1.31 13.70 2.35
CA VAL A 19 -1.64 12.70 3.37
C VAL A 19 -0.47 12.43 4.32
N SER A 20 0.64 13.16 4.15
CA SER A 20 1.75 13.24 5.07
C SER A 20 2.57 14.52 4.81
N ARG A 21 3.06 15.18 5.88
CA ARG A 21 4.09 16.23 5.80
C ARG A 21 5.48 15.65 5.53
N VAL A 22 5.64 14.34 5.73
CA VAL A 22 6.86 13.57 5.47
C VAL A 22 6.79 12.99 4.04
N PRO A 23 7.86 13.06 3.24
CA PRO A 23 7.89 12.47 1.90
C PRO A 23 7.96 10.93 2.00
N LEU A 24 6.83 10.28 2.25
CA LEU A 24 6.72 8.82 2.41
C LEU A 24 6.81 8.06 1.07
N GLY A 25 6.74 8.78 -0.06
CA GLY A 25 6.78 8.24 -1.41
C GLY A 25 5.39 8.09 -2.05
N PRO A 26 5.33 7.82 -3.37
CA PRO A 26 4.11 7.97 -4.18
C PRO A 26 2.95 7.06 -3.75
N ARG A 27 3.24 5.91 -3.12
CA ARG A 27 2.22 4.97 -2.64
C ARG A 27 1.36 5.51 -1.50
N PHE A 28 1.90 6.47 -0.73
CA PHE A 28 1.21 7.12 0.38
C PHE A 28 0.45 8.36 -0.06
N VAL A 29 0.45 8.69 -1.35
CA VAL A 29 -0.22 9.87 -1.89
C VAL A 29 -1.60 9.50 -2.40
N ALA A 30 -2.59 10.24 -1.93
CA ALA A 30 -3.96 10.31 -2.42
C ALA A 30 -4.27 11.76 -2.84
N ARG A 31 -5.08 11.94 -3.88
CA ARG A 31 -5.64 13.26 -4.20
C ARG A 31 -6.85 13.55 -3.31
N SER A 32 -7.22 14.82 -3.16
CA SER A 32 -8.50 15.16 -2.56
C SER A 32 -9.52 15.61 -3.59
N GLY A 33 -10.79 15.55 -3.19
CA GLY A 33 -11.93 15.88 -4.03
C GLY A 33 -12.26 14.76 -5.02
N ARG A 34 -12.96 15.14 -6.09
CA ARG A 34 -13.40 14.25 -7.17
C ARG A 34 -12.83 14.76 -8.49
N PRO A 35 -11.61 14.35 -8.87
CA PRO A 35 -10.99 14.83 -10.10
C PRO A 35 -11.84 14.44 -11.33
N GLN A 36 -11.89 15.31 -12.33
CA GLN A 36 -12.61 15.05 -13.57
C GLN A 36 -12.00 13.84 -14.31
N GLY A 37 -12.85 12.98 -14.88
CA GLY A 37 -12.43 11.78 -15.62
C GLY A 37 -12.04 10.59 -14.75
N TRP A 38 -12.25 10.66 -13.43
CA TRP A 38 -11.96 9.57 -12.50
C TRP A 38 -13.23 8.77 -12.19
N SER A 39 -13.10 7.45 -12.08
CA SER A 39 -14.23 6.56 -11.87
C SER A 39 -14.51 6.35 -10.38
N PRO A 40 -15.78 6.46 -9.92
CA PRO A 40 -16.12 6.14 -8.54
C PRO A 40 -15.80 4.68 -8.20
N ALA A 41 -15.16 4.42 -7.06
CA ALA A 41 -14.76 3.07 -6.68
C ALA A 41 -15.96 2.13 -6.50
N HIS A 42 -17.07 2.60 -5.90
CA HIS A 42 -18.29 1.80 -5.76
C HIS A 42 -18.88 1.33 -7.10
N ARG A 43 -18.64 2.07 -8.19
CA ARG A 43 -19.10 1.71 -9.54
C ARG A 43 -18.18 0.63 -10.15
N VAL A 44 -16.87 0.88 -10.12
CA VAL A 44 -15.85 -0.04 -10.66
C VAL A 44 -15.83 -1.38 -9.91
N LEU A 45 -15.96 -1.32 -8.58
CA LEU A 45 -15.90 -2.49 -7.68
C LEU A 45 -17.28 -3.08 -7.37
N GLY A 46 -18.33 -2.60 -8.04
CA GLY A 46 -19.71 -3.06 -7.86
C GLY A 46 -20.31 -3.51 -9.21
N PRO A 47 -21.16 -2.68 -9.85
CA PRO A 47 -21.80 -3.05 -11.11
C PRO A 47 -20.81 -3.35 -12.25
N GLU A 48 -19.63 -2.73 -12.29
CA GLU A 48 -18.62 -2.94 -13.34
C GLU A 48 -17.52 -3.94 -12.93
N LEU A 49 -17.75 -4.69 -11.84
CA LEU A 49 -16.74 -5.58 -11.29
C LEU A 49 -16.38 -6.70 -12.27
N ASP A 50 -17.35 -7.18 -13.06
CA ASP A 50 -17.10 -8.28 -13.97
C ASP A 50 -16.15 -7.90 -15.11
N ASP A 51 -16.40 -6.77 -15.77
CA ASP A 51 -15.49 -6.19 -16.79
C ASP A 51 -14.12 -5.84 -16.20
N THR A 52 -14.09 -5.44 -14.92
CA THR A 52 -12.85 -5.16 -14.21
C THR A 52 -12.04 -6.43 -13.98
N LEU A 53 -12.70 -7.55 -13.63
CA LEU A 53 -12.05 -8.84 -13.44
C LEU A 53 -11.49 -9.41 -14.75
N ASP A 54 -12.23 -9.30 -15.85
CA ASP A 54 -11.79 -9.78 -17.16
C ASP A 54 -10.54 -9.03 -17.62
N ARG A 55 -10.53 -7.70 -17.48
CA ARG A 55 -9.34 -6.89 -17.79
C ARG A 55 -8.14 -7.24 -16.91
N VAL A 56 -8.34 -7.49 -15.61
CA VAL A 56 -7.25 -7.93 -14.73
C VAL A 56 -6.77 -9.33 -15.13
N ALA A 57 -7.66 -10.21 -15.54
CA ALA A 57 -7.29 -11.55 -16.04
C ALA A 57 -6.40 -11.44 -17.28
N ASP A 58 -6.80 -10.59 -18.25
CA ASP A 58 -6.04 -10.31 -19.47
C ASP A 58 -4.68 -9.67 -19.17
N GLU A 59 -4.64 -8.60 -18.35
CA GLU A 59 -3.40 -7.90 -17.97
C GLU A 59 -2.39 -8.84 -17.31
N ARG A 60 -2.89 -9.79 -16.52
CA ARG A 60 -2.05 -10.76 -15.80
C ARG A 60 -1.73 -11.99 -16.64
N GLY A 61 -2.47 -12.24 -17.72
CA GLY A 61 -2.40 -13.46 -18.50
C GLY A 61 -2.79 -14.68 -17.66
N THR A 62 -3.97 -14.65 -17.05
CA THR A 62 -4.57 -15.79 -16.36
C THR A 62 -5.98 -16.03 -16.86
N ASP A 63 -6.35 -17.30 -17.02
CA ASP A 63 -7.71 -17.76 -17.33
C ASP A 63 -8.58 -17.94 -16.07
N ARG A 64 -7.99 -17.77 -14.87
CA ARG A 64 -8.68 -18.01 -13.61
C ARG A 64 -9.18 -16.71 -12.98
N ARG A 65 -10.48 -16.47 -13.08
CA ARG A 65 -11.16 -15.34 -12.44
C ARG A 65 -10.86 -15.20 -10.93
N ALA A 66 -10.69 -16.32 -10.23
CA ALA A 66 -10.28 -16.34 -8.82
C ALA A 66 -8.89 -15.73 -8.57
N VAL A 67 -7.94 -15.91 -9.51
CA VAL A 67 -6.61 -15.29 -9.43
C VAL A 67 -6.72 -13.79 -9.71
N ALA A 68 -7.47 -13.41 -10.75
CA ALA A 68 -7.74 -12.00 -11.06
C ALA A 68 -8.36 -11.26 -9.88
N ALA A 69 -9.34 -11.86 -9.20
CA ALA A 69 -9.97 -11.31 -8.00
C ALA A 69 -8.98 -11.04 -6.86
N VAL A 70 -8.11 -12.01 -6.55
CA VAL A 70 -7.10 -11.84 -5.49
C VAL A 70 -6.11 -10.73 -5.85
N LEU A 71 -5.69 -10.64 -7.11
CA LEU A 71 -4.75 -9.63 -7.56
C LEU A 71 -5.36 -8.23 -7.63
N LEU A 72 -6.62 -8.12 -8.06
CA LEU A 72 -7.40 -6.88 -8.00
C LEU A 72 -7.49 -6.38 -6.55
N LEU A 73 -7.94 -7.24 -5.63
CA LEU A 73 -8.08 -6.89 -4.22
C LEU A 73 -6.74 -6.51 -3.58
N ASP A 74 -5.68 -7.29 -3.79
CA ASP A 74 -4.36 -7.00 -3.24
C ASP A 74 -3.85 -5.63 -3.69
N ARG A 75 -4.03 -5.33 -4.98
CA ARG A 75 -3.59 -4.06 -5.59
C ARG A 75 -4.42 -2.88 -5.09
N TYR A 76 -5.76 -3.00 -5.06
CA TYR A 76 -6.66 -1.97 -4.53
C TYR A 76 -6.40 -1.72 -3.04
N ALA A 77 -6.33 -2.78 -2.24
CA ALA A 77 -6.10 -2.70 -0.80
C ALA A 77 -4.76 -2.03 -0.48
N LEU A 78 -3.67 -2.39 -1.18
CA LEU A 78 -2.37 -1.73 -1.00
C LEU A 78 -2.43 -0.23 -1.29
N ARG A 79 -3.16 0.16 -2.35
CA ARG A 79 -3.25 1.57 -2.73
C ARG A 79 -4.11 2.37 -1.75
N LEU A 80 -5.23 1.82 -1.28
CA LEU A 80 -6.13 2.48 -0.33
C LEU A 80 -5.52 2.56 1.07
N THR A 81 -4.94 1.46 1.55
CA THR A 81 -4.49 1.34 2.93
C THR A 81 -3.31 2.26 3.24
N ALA A 82 -2.36 2.40 2.31
CA ALA A 82 -1.18 3.24 2.51
C ALA A 82 -1.51 4.71 2.90
N PRO A 83 -2.22 5.50 2.08
CA PRO A 83 -2.55 6.89 2.42
C PRO A 83 -3.47 7.00 3.66
N VAL A 84 -4.40 6.06 3.86
CA VAL A 84 -5.29 6.06 5.04
C VAL A 84 -4.49 5.88 6.33
N LEU A 85 -3.58 4.91 6.37
CA LEU A 85 -2.73 4.69 7.54
C LEU A 85 -1.69 5.81 7.74
N ALA A 86 -1.16 6.38 6.65
CA ALA A 86 -0.27 7.54 6.75
C ALA A 86 -0.98 8.75 7.40
N ALA A 87 -2.19 9.08 6.93
CA ALA A 87 -2.98 10.17 7.50
C ALA A 87 -3.26 9.94 8.99
N PHE A 88 -3.63 8.71 9.35
CA PHE A 88 -3.92 8.37 10.74
C PHE A 88 -2.67 8.50 11.63
N HIS A 89 -1.53 7.96 11.19
CA HIS A 89 -0.32 7.86 12.02
C HIS A 89 0.59 9.09 12.01
N GLU A 90 0.58 9.87 10.94
CA GLU A 90 1.49 11.01 10.75
C GLU A 90 0.77 12.36 10.86
N LEU A 91 -0.55 12.40 10.64
CA LEU A 91 -1.34 13.64 10.65
C LEU A 91 -2.46 13.67 11.70
N ASP A 92 -2.71 12.57 12.40
CA ASP A 92 -3.91 12.39 13.26
C ASP A 92 -5.21 12.69 12.50
N VAL A 93 -5.29 12.24 11.24
CA VAL A 93 -6.47 12.40 10.37
C VAL A 93 -7.08 11.05 10.04
N LEU A 94 -8.38 10.93 10.27
CA LEU A 94 -9.20 9.80 9.84
C LEU A 94 -9.80 10.10 8.47
N LEU A 95 -9.32 9.38 7.47
CA LEU A 95 -9.87 9.38 6.13
C LEU A 95 -11.02 8.37 6.01
N ASP A 96 -12.05 8.76 5.27
CA ASP A 96 -13.15 7.87 4.91
C ASP A 96 -12.75 7.03 3.70
N ALA A 97 -12.59 5.72 3.93
CA ALA A 97 -12.07 4.78 2.95
C ALA A 97 -13.20 4.07 2.19
N ARG A 98 -14.47 4.38 2.48
CA ARG A 98 -15.62 3.69 1.89
C ARG A 98 -15.71 3.95 0.37
N PRO A 99 -16.11 2.96 -0.44
CA PRO A 99 -16.08 3.07 -1.91
C PRO A 99 -16.92 4.22 -2.51
N GLU A 100 -17.90 4.75 -1.78
CA GLU A 100 -18.77 5.87 -2.22
C GLU A 100 -18.03 7.20 -2.26
N VAL A 101 -16.95 7.34 -1.49
CA VAL A 101 -16.15 8.56 -1.37
C VAL A 101 -14.75 8.41 -1.96
N VAL A 102 -14.44 7.25 -2.54
CA VAL A 102 -13.16 6.98 -3.23
C VAL A 102 -13.37 7.05 -4.74
N SER A 103 -12.48 7.75 -5.43
CA SER A 103 -12.38 7.74 -6.90
C SER A 103 -11.06 7.10 -7.33
N LEU A 104 -11.10 6.34 -8.42
CA LEU A 104 -9.96 5.69 -9.06
C LEU A 104 -9.53 6.51 -10.29
N GLY A 105 -8.22 6.60 -10.50
CA GLY A 105 -7.62 7.33 -11.61
C GLY A 105 -8.03 6.83 -13.01
N PRO A 106 -7.55 7.51 -14.07
CA PRO A 106 -7.92 7.24 -15.47
C PRO A 106 -7.57 5.82 -15.94
N ASP A 107 -6.62 5.18 -15.27
CA ASP A 107 -6.53 3.73 -15.25
C ASP A 107 -7.20 3.25 -13.96
N PRO A 108 -8.45 2.77 -13.99
CA PRO A 108 -9.08 2.23 -12.80
C PRO A 108 -8.66 0.77 -12.51
N HIS A 109 -7.86 0.16 -13.40
CA HIS A 109 -7.49 -1.26 -13.34
C HIS A 109 -6.09 -1.48 -12.78
N ALA A 110 -5.15 -0.60 -13.10
CA ALA A 110 -4.02 -0.32 -12.23
C ALA A 110 -4.43 0.87 -11.36
N PRO A 111 -4.49 0.81 -10.01
CA PRO A 111 -4.75 1.95 -9.16
C PRO A 111 -3.52 2.86 -9.14
N GLY A 112 -3.18 3.37 -10.32
CA GLY A 112 -2.50 4.60 -10.55
C GLY A 112 -3.47 5.68 -10.13
N TRP A 113 -3.30 6.09 -8.88
CA TRP A 113 -3.92 7.25 -8.25
C TRP A 113 -5.34 7.00 -7.72
N LEU A 114 -5.53 7.29 -6.43
CA LEU A 114 -6.85 7.33 -5.78
C LEU A 114 -7.09 8.73 -5.24
N ALA A 115 -8.36 9.12 -5.19
CA ALA A 115 -8.81 10.37 -4.63
C ALA A 115 -9.86 10.10 -3.55
N LEU A 116 -9.80 10.88 -2.48
CA LEU A 116 -10.74 10.84 -1.38
C LEU A 116 -11.58 12.12 -1.42
N ALA A 117 -12.90 11.98 -1.38
CA ALA A 117 -13.82 13.10 -1.59
C ALA A 117 -13.65 14.23 -0.55
N ALA A 118 -13.26 13.88 0.68
CA ALA A 118 -13.11 14.81 1.79
C ALA A 118 -11.70 14.75 2.40
N PRO A 119 -11.21 15.84 3.02
CA PRO A 119 -9.89 15.90 3.65
C PRO A 119 -9.73 15.02 4.91
N GLY A 120 -10.81 14.38 5.36
CA GLY A 120 -10.84 13.60 6.60
C GLY A 120 -11.27 14.43 7.82
N ARG A 121 -11.40 13.76 8.96
CA ARG A 121 -11.72 14.36 10.27
C ARG A 121 -10.59 14.05 11.26
N PRO A 122 -10.44 14.79 12.38
CA PRO A 122 -9.46 14.45 13.41
C PRO A 122 -9.64 13.01 13.88
N ALA A 123 -8.55 12.23 13.90
CA ALA A 123 -8.57 10.83 14.31
C ALA A 123 -8.55 10.69 15.83
N ARG A 124 -7.80 11.52 16.56
CA ARG A 124 -7.63 11.45 18.02
C ARG A 124 -7.26 10.05 18.50
N GLY A 125 -6.46 9.33 17.71
CA GLY A 125 -6.09 7.93 17.97
C GLY A 125 -7.24 6.92 17.94
N ASP A 126 -8.41 7.25 17.38
CA ASP A 126 -9.58 6.37 17.31
C ASP A 126 -9.37 5.21 16.31
N ARG A 127 -8.72 4.16 16.81
CA ARG A 127 -8.46 2.93 16.04
C ARG A 127 -9.75 2.18 15.66
N ALA A 128 -10.81 2.31 16.44
CA ALA A 128 -12.08 1.66 16.13
C ALA A 128 -12.71 2.30 14.90
N ALA A 129 -12.70 3.63 14.80
CA ALA A 129 -13.17 4.33 13.61
C ALA A 129 -12.28 4.09 12.37
N LEU A 130 -10.96 3.97 12.55
CA LEU A 130 -10.05 3.57 11.48
C LEU A 130 -10.41 2.18 10.94
N ARG A 131 -10.59 1.20 11.83
CA ARG A 131 -11.01 -0.15 11.46
C ARG A 131 -12.36 -0.14 10.76
N ALA A 132 -13.35 0.55 11.33
CA ALA A 132 -14.71 0.61 10.79
C ALA A 132 -14.73 1.19 9.38
N SER A 133 -13.97 2.25 9.12
CA SER A 133 -13.85 2.89 7.79
C SER A 133 -13.09 2.01 6.80
N LEU A 134 -11.87 1.60 7.14
CA LEU A 134 -10.94 0.95 6.21
C LEU A 134 -11.26 -0.54 6.00
N LEU A 135 -11.55 -1.27 7.06
CA LEU A 135 -11.71 -2.72 7.00
C LEU A 135 -13.19 -3.09 6.84
N ASP A 136 -14.02 -2.70 7.80
CA ASP A 136 -15.42 -3.14 7.85
C ASP A 136 -16.28 -2.43 6.79
N GLY A 137 -15.94 -1.19 6.44
CA GLY A 137 -16.68 -0.37 5.46
C GLY A 137 -16.14 -0.38 4.03
N ALA A 138 -14.95 -0.96 3.79
CA ALA A 138 -14.33 -0.93 2.45
C ALA A 138 -13.75 -2.28 2.02
N LEU A 139 -12.70 -2.76 2.70
CA LEU A 139 -11.91 -3.88 2.19
C LEU A 139 -12.53 -5.26 2.43
N LEU A 140 -13.15 -5.50 3.59
CA LEU A 140 -13.76 -6.78 3.92
C LEU A 140 -15.06 -7.04 3.13
N PRO A 141 -15.97 -6.07 2.95
CA PRO A 141 -17.13 -6.26 2.07
C PRO A 141 -16.74 -6.64 0.64
N LEU A 142 -15.73 -5.96 0.07
CA LEU A 142 -15.22 -6.29 -1.26
C LEU A 142 -14.62 -7.69 -1.32
N ALA A 143 -13.86 -8.10 -0.29
CA ALA A 143 -13.33 -9.45 -0.22
C ALA A 143 -14.44 -10.51 -0.17
N ASP A 144 -15.54 -10.24 0.53
CA ASP A 144 -16.65 -11.17 0.61
C ASP A 144 -17.46 -11.23 -0.70
N ASP A 145 -17.67 -10.11 -1.39
CA ASP A 145 -18.32 -10.07 -2.71
C ASP A 145 -17.48 -10.80 -3.77
N LEU A 146 -16.17 -10.55 -3.82
CA LEU A 146 -15.25 -11.25 -4.72
C LEU A 146 -15.25 -12.77 -4.49
N ALA A 147 -15.33 -13.21 -3.23
CA ALA A 147 -15.38 -14.64 -2.91
C ALA A 147 -16.64 -15.30 -3.48
N VAL A 148 -17.79 -14.62 -3.38
CA VAL A 148 -19.07 -15.10 -3.92
C VAL A 148 -19.04 -15.15 -5.44
N ARG A 149 -18.55 -14.11 -6.10
CA ARG A 149 -18.60 -14.00 -7.57
C ARG A 149 -17.57 -14.84 -8.32
N THR A 150 -16.40 -15.09 -7.73
CA THR A 150 -15.26 -15.67 -8.46
C THR A 150 -14.80 -17.02 -7.94
N ARG A 151 -15.43 -17.54 -6.88
CA ARG A 151 -15.01 -18.74 -6.13
C ARG A 151 -13.59 -18.66 -5.57
N ALA A 152 -13.00 -17.46 -5.51
CA ALA A 152 -11.75 -17.26 -4.80
C ALA A 152 -11.94 -17.59 -3.31
N GLY A 153 -10.97 -18.31 -2.74
CA GLY A 153 -11.05 -18.70 -1.33
C GLY A 153 -11.09 -17.48 -0.40
N ARG A 154 -12.10 -17.40 0.48
CA ARG A 154 -12.25 -16.29 1.45
C ARG A 154 -10.98 -16.03 2.26
N ARG A 155 -10.29 -17.09 2.70
CA ARG A 155 -9.00 -16.98 3.42
C ARG A 155 -7.94 -16.25 2.59
N THR A 156 -7.86 -16.52 1.29
CA THR A 156 -6.89 -15.89 0.39
C THR A 156 -7.20 -14.41 0.18
N LEU A 157 -8.46 -14.06 -0.03
CA LEU A 157 -8.90 -12.67 -0.19
C LEU A 157 -8.67 -11.86 1.09
N ARG A 158 -9.05 -12.40 2.25
CA ARG A 158 -8.79 -11.77 3.55
C ARG A 158 -7.28 -11.67 3.85
N ALA A 159 -6.47 -12.62 3.37
CA ALA A 159 -5.02 -12.53 3.50
C ALA A 159 -4.40 -11.42 2.62
N ALA A 160 -5.02 -11.09 1.48
CA ALA A 160 -4.62 -9.91 0.69
C ALA A 160 -4.90 -8.61 1.47
N VAL A 161 -6.05 -8.50 2.13
CA VAL A 161 -6.38 -7.36 3.02
C VAL A 161 -5.38 -7.26 4.18
N ALA A 162 -5.16 -8.36 4.90
CA ALA A 162 -4.21 -8.40 6.01
C ALA A 162 -2.79 -8.02 5.58
N HIS A 163 -2.39 -8.47 4.39
CA HIS A 163 -1.11 -8.12 3.81
C HIS A 163 -1.02 -6.64 3.46
N ALA A 164 -2.05 -6.05 2.86
CA ALA A 164 -2.04 -4.63 2.51
C ALA A 164 -1.85 -3.74 3.75
N VAL A 165 -2.56 -4.03 4.84
CA VAL A 165 -2.39 -3.36 6.14
C VAL A 165 -0.98 -3.52 6.66
N ALA A 166 -0.50 -4.77 6.78
CA ALA A 166 0.82 -5.02 7.34
C ALA A 166 1.95 -4.40 6.50
N LEU A 167 1.87 -4.51 5.18
CA LEU A 167 2.88 -3.98 4.28
C LEU A 167 2.88 -2.44 4.26
N SER A 168 1.71 -1.79 4.32
CA SER A 168 1.66 -0.33 4.44
C SER A 168 2.28 0.15 5.76
N MET A 169 1.99 -0.51 6.87
CA MET A 169 2.61 -0.23 8.17
C MET A 169 4.13 -0.46 8.16
N LEU A 170 4.61 -1.54 7.52
CA LEU A 170 6.04 -1.77 7.32
C LEU A 170 6.70 -0.58 6.61
N HIS A 171 6.13 -0.11 5.51
CA HIS A 171 6.72 1.00 4.78
C HIS A 171 6.64 2.33 5.54
N LEU A 172 5.59 2.55 6.35
CA LEU A 172 5.52 3.68 7.28
C LEU A 172 6.61 3.63 8.34
N SER A 173 6.93 2.42 8.83
CA SER A 173 7.88 2.26 9.92
C SER A 173 9.32 2.62 9.52
N TRP A 174 9.68 2.51 8.23
CA TRP A 174 11.05 2.73 7.75
C TRP A 174 11.58 4.13 8.04
N ARG A 175 10.72 5.14 8.07
CA ARG A 175 11.13 6.53 8.36
C ARG A 175 11.07 6.88 9.85
N ARG A 176 10.64 5.95 10.71
CA ARG A 176 10.52 6.20 12.14
C ARG A 176 11.87 6.03 12.84
N PRO A 177 12.15 6.80 13.91
CA PRO A 177 13.35 6.60 14.73
C PRO A 177 13.46 5.17 15.31
N ARG A 178 12.31 4.54 15.56
CA ARG A 178 12.19 3.13 15.95
C ARG A 178 11.46 2.35 14.85
N PRO A 179 12.19 1.70 13.91
CA PRO A 179 11.58 1.06 12.73
C PRO A 179 10.67 -0.15 13.03
N ASP A 180 10.65 -0.62 14.27
CA ASP A 180 9.79 -1.67 14.81
C ASP A 180 8.55 -1.13 15.55
N ALA A 181 8.44 0.18 15.78
CA ALA A 181 7.40 0.77 16.63
C ALA A 181 5.95 0.48 16.18
N LEU A 182 5.75 0.15 14.90
CA LEU A 182 4.43 -0.18 14.35
C LEU A 182 4.07 -1.68 14.45
N VAL A 183 4.96 -2.55 14.97
CA VAL A 183 4.68 -3.98 15.14
C VAL A 183 3.47 -4.22 16.03
N GLY A 184 3.46 -3.64 17.23
CA GLY A 184 2.36 -3.76 18.19
C GLY A 184 1.03 -3.19 17.65
N PRO A 185 1.00 -1.91 17.21
CA PRO A 185 -0.18 -1.31 16.60
C PRO A 185 -0.75 -2.11 15.43
N THR A 186 0.10 -2.63 14.54
CA THR A 186 -0.33 -3.45 13.40
C THR A 186 -0.94 -4.76 13.84
N ARG A 187 -0.32 -5.47 14.79
CA ARG A 187 -0.85 -6.72 15.34
C ARG A 187 -2.22 -6.51 16.00
N ALA A 188 -2.38 -5.44 16.77
CA ALA A 188 -3.66 -5.11 17.41
C ALA A 188 -4.76 -4.86 16.37
N LEU A 189 -4.51 -3.99 15.38
CA LEU A 189 -5.49 -3.68 14.33
C LEU A 189 -5.92 -4.95 13.56
N LEU A 190 -4.97 -5.81 13.21
CA LEU A 190 -5.25 -7.07 12.52
C LEU A 190 -5.98 -8.08 13.42
N HIS A 191 -5.64 -8.16 14.70
CA HIS A 191 -6.31 -9.02 15.66
C HIS A 191 -7.78 -8.63 15.83
N ASP A 192 -8.04 -7.34 16.05
CA ASP A 192 -9.39 -6.82 16.27
C ASP A 192 -10.32 -7.06 15.07
N ALA A 193 -9.75 -7.10 13.86
CA ALA A 193 -10.46 -7.43 12.62
C ALA A 193 -10.52 -8.94 12.29
N GLY A 194 -10.00 -9.82 13.15
CA GLY A 194 -9.96 -11.27 12.90
C GLY A 194 -8.98 -11.69 11.78
N LEU A 195 -8.00 -10.85 11.47
CA LEU A 195 -7.02 -11.04 10.40
C LEU A 195 -5.62 -11.46 10.89
N GLY A 196 -5.39 -11.48 12.21
CA GLY A 196 -4.06 -11.72 12.81
C GLY A 196 -3.40 -13.05 12.40
N GLY A 197 -4.19 -14.09 12.09
CA GLY A 197 -3.68 -15.39 11.64
C GLY A 197 -3.32 -15.50 10.15
N LEU A 198 -3.40 -14.39 9.39
CA LEU A 198 -3.22 -14.38 7.93
C LEU A 198 -1.86 -13.80 7.49
N VAL A 199 -1.18 -13.11 8.39
CA VAL A 199 0.16 -12.57 8.20
C VAL A 199 0.98 -12.75 9.49
N VAL A 200 2.29 -12.88 9.35
CA VAL A 200 3.23 -12.74 10.45
C VAL A 200 3.75 -11.31 10.40
N VAL A 201 3.53 -10.57 11.48
CA VAL A 201 4.12 -9.25 11.70
C VAL A 201 5.13 -9.42 12.83
N GLY A 202 6.38 -9.00 12.63
CA GLY A 202 7.45 -9.19 13.61
C GLY A 202 8.53 -8.14 13.47
N ALA A 203 9.72 -8.44 13.98
CA ALA A 203 10.91 -7.64 13.79
C ALA A 203 12.09 -8.52 13.38
N VAL A 204 13.03 -7.95 12.62
CA VAL A 204 14.30 -8.55 12.24
C VAL A 204 15.41 -7.60 12.65
N ARG A 205 16.45 -8.12 13.31
CA ARG A 205 17.61 -7.35 13.73
C ARG A 205 18.52 -7.09 12.52
N VAL A 206 18.75 -5.81 12.20
CA VAL A 206 19.65 -5.36 11.12
C VAL A 206 20.61 -4.31 11.67
N ASP A 207 21.89 -4.65 11.69
CA ASP A 207 23.00 -3.81 12.17
C ASP A 207 22.68 -3.18 13.55
N GLY A 208 22.29 -4.02 14.51
CA GLY A 208 21.99 -3.59 15.89
C GLY A 208 20.61 -2.96 16.11
N THR A 209 19.78 -2.76 15.08
CA THR A 209 18.42 -2.18 15.21
C THR A 209 17.34 -3.16 14.79
N ASP A 210 16.20 -3.15 15.49
CA ASP A 210 15.04 -3.93 15.11
C ASP A 210 14.23 -3.21 14.01
N TRP A 211 13.99 -3.92 12.91
CA TRP A 211 13.19 -3.48 11.79
C TRP A 211 11.91 -4.29 11.72
N MET A 212 10.76 -3.62 11.57
CA MET A 212 9.50 -4.32 11.32
C MET A 212 9.65 -5.29 10.14
N SER A 213 9.05 -6.47 10.26
CA SER A 213 9.02 -7.50 9.23
C SER A 213 7.59 -7.98 9.01
N VAL A 214 7.30 -8.36 7.76
CA VAL A 214 5.98 -8.84 7.35
C VAL A 214 6.15 -10.06 6.44
N ARG A 215 5.44 -11.14 6.76
CA ARG A 215 5.37 -12.34 5.92
C ARG A 215 3.92 -12.78 5.78
N ARG A 216 3.47 -13.06 4.56
CA ARG A 216 2.13 -13.60 4.34
C ARG A 216 2.04 -15.04 4.87
N ARG A 217 0.83 -15.48 5.25
CA ARG A 217 0.52 -16.91 5.52
C ARG A 217 -0.34 -17.55 4.42
N ALA A 218 -0.69 -16.79 3.38
CA ALA A 218 -1.37 -17.27 2.19
C ALA A 218 -0.81 -16.57 0.93
N CYS A 219 -0.67 -17.32 -0.16
CA CYS A 219 -0.12 -16.82 -1.40
C CYS A 219 -1.17 -16.00 -2.17
N CYS A 220 -0.77 -14.87 -2.77
CA CYS A 220 -1.62 -14.10 -3.68
C CYS A 220 -1.80 -14.74 -5.07
N LEU A 221 -1.12 -15.85 -5.34
CA LEU A 221 -1.14 -16.57 -6.62
C LEU A 221 -0.53 -15.81 -7.80
N ALA A 222 0.14 -14.67 -7.56
CA ALA A 222 0.81 -13.91 -8.63
C ALA A 222 1.80 -14.76 -9.44
N PHE A 223 2.54 -15.67 -8.80
CA PHE A 223 3.49 -16.55 -9.50
C PHE A 223 2.83 -17.48 -10.53
N ARG A 224 1.50 -17.65 -10.49
CA ARG A 224 0.72 -18.43 -11.45
C ARG A 224 0.30 -17.63 -12.68
N THR A 225 0.67 -16.36 -12.78
CA THR A 225 0.35 -15.52 -13.93
C THR A 225 1.56 -15.39 -14.84
N THR A 226 1.33 -15.34 -16.15
CA THR A 226 2.43 -15.20 -17.12
C THR A 226 3.17 -13.89 -16.92
N SER A 227 2.44 -12.82 -16.57
CA SER A 227 3.03 -11.50 -16.28
C SER A 227 4.02 -11.51 -15.12
N ALA A 228 4.00 -12.50 -14.24
CA ALA A 228 4.83 -12.57 -13.05
C ALA A 228 5.65 -13.87 -12.97
N ALA A 229 5.77 -14.62 -14.07
CA ALA A 229 6.48 -15.89 -14.13
C ALA A 229 7.84 -15.81 -13.44
N GLY A 230 8.01 -16.61 -12.38
CA GLY A 230 9.23 -16.68 -11.58
C GLY A 230 9.51 -15.48 -10.67
N ARG A 231 8.57 -14.54 -10.46
CA ARG A 231 8.78 -13.40 -9.56
C ARG A 231 8.01 -13.55 -8.26
N TYR A 232 8.68 -13.24 -7.15
CA TYR A 232 8.11 -13.33 -5.81
C TYR A 232 8.10 -11.97 -5.12
N CYS A 233 7.06 -11.70 -4.33
CA CYS A 233 7.03 -10.52 -3.49
C CYS A 233 7.93 -10.69 -2.25
N GLY A 234 8.36 -9.57 -1.67
CA GLY A 234 9.21 -9.56 -0.48
C GLY A 234 8.55 -10.11 0.80
N ALA A 235 7.28 -10.53 0.74
CA ALA A 235 6.56 -11.16 1.86
C ALA A 235 5.99 -12.54 1.48
N CYS A 236 6.46 -13.13 0.39
CA CYS A 236 5.85 -14.31 -0.22
C CYS A 236 5.95 -15.54 0.70
N PRO A 237 4.85 -16.29 0.94
CA PRO A 237 4.86 -17.43 1.84
C PRO A 237 5.57 -18.66 1.26
N VAL A 238 5.71 -18.72 -0.06
CA VAL A 238 6.34 -19.85 -0.78
C VAL A 238 7.86 -19.80 -0.72
N ARG A 239 8.43 -18.65 -0.32
CA ARG A 239 9.88 -18.51 -0.14
C ARG A 239 10.29 -18.92 1.27
N PRO A 240 11.50 -19.48 1.45
CA PRO A 240 12.06 -19.71 2.77
C PRO A 240 12.07 -18.44 3.62
N ALA A 241 11.79 -18.58 4.92
CA ALA A 241 11.74 -17.44 5.85
C ALA A 241 13.07 -16.65 5.84
N ALA A 242 14.19 -17.36 5.91
CA ALA A 242 15.53 -16.76 5.89
C ALA A 242 15.79 -15.92 4.63
N ALA A 243 15.26 -16.34 3.46
CA ALA A 243 15.42 -15.58 2.23
C ALA A 243 14.64 -14.25 2.26
N VAL A 244 13.42 -14.29 2.80
CA VAL A 244 12.59 -13.08 3.02
C VAL A 244 13.27 -12.12 4.02
N GLU A 245 13.81 -12.65 5.10
CA GLU A 245 14.51 -11.86 6.12
C GLU A 245 15.82 -11.25 5.58
N SER A 246 16.56 -12.00 4.77
CA SER A 246 17.77 -11.50 4.09
C SER A 246 17.45 -10.35 3.15
N ASP A 247 16.40 -10.47 2.33
CA ASP A 247 15.96 -9.39 1.43
C ASP A 247 15.52 -8.14 2.20
N LEU A 248 14.80 -8.32 3.32
CA LEU A 248 14.43 -7.22 4.20
C LEU A 248 15.67 -6.53 4.78
N ALA A 249 16.65 -7.30 5.26
CA ALA A 249 17.89 -6.75 5.81
C ALA A 249 18.69 -5.97 4.75
N ALA A 250 18.78 -6.50 3.53
CA ALA A 250 19.39 -5.80 2.41
C ALA A 250 18.64 -4.49 2.07
N ALA A 251 17.31 -4.52 2.06
CA ALA A 251 16.50 -3.35 1.77
C ALA A 251 16.58 -2.28 2.88
N ALA A 252 16.65 -2.70 4.16
CA ALA A 252 16.87 -1.82 5.30
C ALA A 252 18.25 -1.13 5.26
N ARG A 253 19.32 -1.87 4.98
CA ARG A 253 20.67 -1.31 4.75
C ARG A 253 20.67 -0.30 3.60
N SER A 254 20.05 -0.68 2.48
CA SER A 254 19.93 0.17 1.29
C SER A 254 19.15 1.47 1.59
N PHE A 255 18.08 1.38 2.39
CA PHE A 255 17.33 2.54 2.84
C PHE A 255 18.17 3.47 3.72
N ARG A 256 18.88 2.93 4.71
CA ARG A 256 19.78 3.70 5.58
C ARG A 256 20.86 4.43 4.80
N ALA A 257 21.53 3.74 3.88
CA ALA A 257 22.58 4.32 3.04
C ALA A 257 22.08 5.52 2.23
N ARG A 258 20.82 5.49 1.77
CA ARG A 258 20.19 6.63 1.06
C ARG A 258 19.68 7.73 1.99
N ALA A 259 19.35 7.40 3.23
CA ALA A 259 18.83 8.34 4.22
C ALA A 259 19.95 9.08 4.97
N ALA A 260 21.18 8.58 4.92
CA ALA A 260 22.35 9.29 5.44
C ALA A 260 22.51 10.63 4.70
N PRO A 261 22.82 11.74 5.42
CA PRO A 261 23.15 13.01 4.78
C PRO A 261 24.29 12.82 3.78
N ASP A 262 24.17 13.35 2.56
CA ASP A 262 25.30 13.38 1.62
C ASP A 262 26.39 14.27 2.26
N PRO A 263 27.61 13.75 2.51
CA PRO A 263 28.69 14.55 3.10
C PRO A 263 29.19 15.67 2.18
N ARG A 264 28.72 15.72 0.93
CA ARG A 264 29.08 16.79 -0.02
C ARG A 264 28.19 18.03 0.17
N PRO A 265 28.76 19.24 0.11
CA PRO A 265 27.96 20.46 0.18
C PRO A 265 26.94 20.46 -0.97
N THR A 266 25.66 20.58 -0.61
CA THR A 266 24.57 20.69 -1.58
C THR A 266 24.70 22.06 -2.26
N PRO A 267 24.84 22.14 -3.60
CA PRO A 267 24.87 23.43 -4.27
C PRO A 267 23.51 24.12 -4.07
N PRO A 268 23.48 25.46 -3.91
CA PRO A 268 22.30 26.20 -3.46
C PRO A 268 21.06 26.07 -4.37
N ASN A 269 21.20 25.51 -5.57
CA ASN A 269 20.14 25.36 -6.57
C ASN A 269 19.85 23.90 -6.96
N ALA A 270 20.28 22.90 -6.18
CA ALA A 270 19.90 21.52 -6.47
C ALA A 270 18.43 21.27 -6.12
N LEU A 271 17.60 21.06 -7.14
CA LEU A 271 16.27 20.47 -6.95
C LEU A 271 16.41 19.10 -6.26
N PRO A 272 15.51 18.75 -5.33
CA PRO A 272 15.54 17.44 -4.70
C PRO A 272 15.40 16.35 -5.78
N ASN A 273 16.37 15.43 -5.80
CA ASN A 273 16.38 14.31 -6.73
C ASN A 273 15.03 13.56 -6.65
N PRO A 274 14.28 13.41 -7.75
CA PRO A 274 13.09 12.57 -7.75
C PRO A 274 13.50 11.14 -7.44
N LEU A 275 13.04 10.60 -6.31
CA LEU A 275 13.30 9.22 -5.94
C LEU A 275 12.66 8.27 -6.98
N PRO A 276 13.38 7.28 -7.51
CA PRO A 276 12.76 6.21 -8.28
C PRO A 276 11.84 5.38 -7.37
N ASN A 277 10.78 4.84 -7.98
CA ASN A 277 9.75 4.01 -7.34
C ASN A 277 10.34 3.06 -6.28
N ALA A 278 9.94 3.25 -5.03
CA ALA A 278 10.25 2.36 -3.91
C ALA A 278 10.01 0.91 -4.32
N LEU A 279 11.03 0.05 -4.14
CA LEU A 279 11.08 -1.41 -4.35
C LEU A 279 10.09 -1.92 -5.40
N PRO A 280 10.54 -2.46 -6.56
CA PRO A 280 9.60 -3.16 -7.42
C PRO A 280 8.88 -4.22 -6.56
N ASN A 281 7.56 -4.33 -6.69
CA ASN A 281 6.74 -5.33 -5.98
C ASN A 281 7.18 -6.79 -6.27
N SER A 282 8.21 -6.94 -7.09
CA SER A 282 8.83 -8.14 -7.58
C SER A 282 10.34 -7.92 -7.61
N LEU A 283 11.11 -8.71 -6.85
CA LEU A 283 12.55 -8.81 -7.06
C LEU A 283 12.83 -9.89 -8.11
N PRO A 284 13.87 -9.74 -8.95
CA PRO A 284 14.33 -10.83 -9.83
C PRO A 284 14.78 -12.03 -8.99
N ASN A 285 14.71 -13.23 -9.57
CA ASN A 285 15.15 -14.46 -8.90
C ASN A 285 16.64 -14.40 -8.53
N PRO A 286 17.05 -15.04 -7.42
CA PRO A 286 18.44 -15.41 -7.26
C PRO A 286 18.85 -16.36 -8.40
N PRO A 287 20.08 -16.24 -8.94
CA PRO A 287 20.58 -17.16 -9.95
C PRO A 287 20.56 -18.60 -9.40
N GLY A 288 19.94 -19.54 -10.12
CA GLY A 288 19.93 -20.97 -9.80
C GLY A 288 18.57 -21.58 -9.40
N SER A 289 17.47 -20.83 -9.46
CA SER A 289 16.11 -21.41 -9.30
C SER A 289 15.49 -21.68 -10.68
N THR A 290 15.69 -22.88 -11.21
CA THR A 290 14.94 -23.41 -12.37
C THR A 290 13.55 -23.92 -11.93
N PRO A 291 12.55 -23.94 -12.84
CA PRO A 291 11.12 -24.02 -12.52
C PRO A 291 10.68 -25.29 -11.80
#